data_AF-A0A818BSY5-F1
#
_entry.id   AF-A0A818BSY5-F1
#
_cell.length_a   1.000
_cell.length_b   1.000
_cell.length_c   1.000
_cell.angle_alpha   90.00
_cell.angle_beta   90.00
_cell.angle_gamma   90.00
#
_symmetry.space_group_name_H-M   'P 1'
#
loop_
_entity.id
_entity.type
_entity.pdbx_description
1 polymer ?
#
loop_
_entity_poly.entity_id
_entity_poly.type
_entity_poly.pdbx_seq_one_letter_code
_entity_poly.pdbx_strand_id
1 'polypeptide(L)'
;MREGGRIINVSSRIGPIVLYKASQALQERYTSSTLTKYQIDQLVEEFISAIETNSLENIGYNAEPSFLMYGVSKAALNALTQVEAYEWSNIKNLLVVSVTPGFCATDMTGHAPDVRPAKLGADSILYMVNALRSELKKTLLATFVHSIEK
;
A
#
# COMPACT_ATOMS: atom_id res chain seq x y z
N MET A 1 -6.78 -18.94 -1.46
CA MET A 1 -6.25 -18.70 -0.10
C MET A 1 -6.89 -19.67 0.89
N ARG A 2 -6.32 -19.86 2.09
CA ARG A 2 -6.83 -20.82 3.11
C ARG A 2 -7.35 -20.12 4.36
N GLU A 3 -8.23 -20.79 5.10
CA GLU A 3 -8.67 -20.33 6.43
C GLU A 3 -7.46 -20.09 7.35
N GLY A 4 -7.50 -18.97 8.07
CA GLY A 4 -6.40 -18.54 8.96
C GLY A 4 -5.13 -18.11 8.24
N GLY A 5 -5.14 -18.02 6.90
CA GLY A 5 -4.00 -17.55 6.11
C GLY A 5 -3.71 -16.06 6.28
N ARG A 6 -2.55 -15.62 5.78
CA ARG A 6 -2.13 -14.22 5.77
C ARG A 6 -1.48 -13.86 4.44
N ILE A 7 -1.86 -12.72 3.88
CA ILE A 7 -1.22 -12.05 2.74
C ILE A 7 -0.68 -10.73 3.30
N ILE A 8 0.63 -10.52 3.13
CA ILE A 8 1.32 -9.34 3.66
C ILE A 8 2.08 -8.69 2.50
N ASN A 9 1.54 -7.58 2.03
CA ASN A 9 2.14 -6.78 0.97
C ASN A 9 3.13 -5.80 1.58
N VAL A 10 4.42 -5.95 1.25
CA VAL A 10 5.48 -5.04 1.75
C VAL A 10 5.44 -3.73 0.97
N SER A 11 4.73 -2.76 1.53
CA SER A 11 4.52 -1.44 0.95
C SER A 11 5.46 -0.40 1.56
N SER A 12 5.11 0.88 1.47
CA SER A 12 5.89 2.01 1.98
C SER A 12 4.97 3.16 2.40
N ARG A 13 5.42 3.92 3.41
CA ARG A 13 4.78 5.19 3.78
C ARG A 13 4.80 6.23 2.64
N ILE A 14 5.68 6.08 1.65
CA ILE A 14 5.73 6.97 0.49
C ILE A 14 4.44 6.89 -0.35
N GLY A 15 3.78 5.72 -0.43
CA GLY A 15 2.53 5.59 -1.18
C GLY A 15 1.44 6.57 -0.70
N PRO A 16 1.05 6.54 0.59
CA PRO A 16 0.12 7.50 1.15
C PRO A 16 0.59 8.95 1.06
N ILE A 17 1.90 9.22 1.19
CA ILE A 17 2.44 10.59 1.07
C ILE A 17 2.25 11.14 -0.35
N VAL A 18 2.49 10.33 -1.38
CA VAL A 18 2.26 10.72 -2.77
C VAL A 18 0.78 10.97 -3.04
N LEU A 19 -0.11 10.08 -2.58
CA LEU A 19 -1.55 10.29 -2.73
C LEU A 19 -2.04 11.53 -1.98
N TYR A 20 -1.58 11.77 -0.75
CA TYR A 20 -1.97 12.96 0.01
C TYR A 20 -1.64 14.27 -0.69
N LYS A 21 -0.57 14.29 -1.50
CA LYS A 21 -0.17 15.44 -2.32
C LYS A 21 -0.88 15.49 -3.68
N ALA A 22 -1.55 14.43 -4.11
CA ALA A 22 -2.28 14.38 -5.37
C ALA A 22 -3.60 15.16 -5.26
N SER A 23 -4.24 15.41 -6.41
CA SER A 23 -5.57 16.01 -6.46
C SER A 23 -6.59 15.15 -5.69
N GLN A 24 -7.63 15.79 -5.14
CA GLN A 24 -8.70 15.09 -4.43
C GLN A 24 -9.36 14.02 -5.32
N ALA A 25 -9.59 14.34 -6.61
CA ALA A 25 -10.18 13.39 -7.55
C ALA A 25 -9.31 12.14 -7.72
N LEU A 26 -7.97 12.28 -7.76
CA LEU A 26 -7.07 11.13 -7.85
C LEU A 26 -7.05 10.33 -6.55
N GLN A 27 -7.05 11.00 -5.39
CA GLN A 27 -7.19 10.33 -4.10
C GLN A 27 -8.46 9.48 -4.04
N GLU A 28 -9.60 10.04 -4.44
CA GLU A 28 -10.90 9.35 -4.48
C GLU A 28 -10.87 8.10 -5.38
N ARG A 29 -10.21 8.18 -6.55
CA ARG A 29 -10.01 7.02 -7.43
C ARG A 29 -9.23 5.90 -6.74
N TYR A 30 -8.11 6.22 -6.09
CA TYR A 30 -7.28 5.23 -5.38
C TYR A 30 -7.94 4.65 -4.12
N THR A 31 -8.86 5.38 -3.48
CA THR A 31 -9.53 4.96 -2.24
C THR A 31 -10.97 4.50 -2.45
N SER A 32 -11.43 4.38 -3.70
CA SER A 32 -12.80 3.97 -4.01
C SER A 32 -13.09 2.58 -3.43
N SER A 33 -14.24 2.45 -2.77
CA SER A 33 -14.71 1.16 -2.24
C SER A 33 -15.10 0.16 -3.32
N THR A 34 -15.31 0.61 -4.56
CA THR A 34 -15.64 -0.21 -5.73
C THR A 34 -14.46 -0.39 -6.68
N LEU A 35 -13.26 0.02 -6.27
CA LEU A 35 -12.05 -0.11 -7.08
C LEU A 35 -11.79 -1.59 -7.42
N THR A 36 -11.36 -1.84 -8.65
CA THR A 36 -11.04 -3.18 -9.16
C THR A 36 -9.57 -3.28 -9.54
N LYS A 37 -9.04 -4.51 -9.64
CA LYS A 37 -7.67 -4.75 -10.13
C LYS A 37 -7.43 -4.11 -11.50
N TYR A 38 -8.39 -4.25 -12.41
CA TYR A 38 -8.34 -3.63 -13.73
C TYR A 38 -8.24 -2.10 -13.67
N GLN A 39 -9.02 -1.44 -12.80
CA GLN A 39 -8.93 0.01 -12.64
C GLN A 39 -7.61 0.46 -11.99
N ILE A 40 -6.99 -0.38 -11.15
CA ILE A 40 -5.64 -0.12 -10.62
C ILE A 40 -4.62 -0.19 -11.76
N ASP A 41 -4.71 -1.17 -12.65
CA ASP A 41 -3.85 -1.26 -13.83
C ASP A 41 -4.00 0.00 -14.70
N GLN A 42 -5.24 0.44 -14.96
CA GLN A 42 -5.50 1.68 -15.70
C GLN A 42 -4.89 2.92 -15.01
N LEU A 43 -4.99 3.05 -13.68
CA LEU A 43 -4.36 4.15 -12.93
C LEU A 43 -2.83 4.18 -13.11
N VAL A 44 -2.20 3.00 -13.16
CA VAL A 44 -0.75 2.87 -13.36
C VAL A 44 -0.37 3.15 -14.83
N GLU A 45 -1.14 2.66 -15.79
CA GLU A 45 -0.94 2.91 -17.23
C GLU A 45 -1.11 4.40 -17.59
N GLU A 46 -2.12 5.06 -17.02
CA GLU A 46 -2.32 6.52 -17.15
C GLU A 46 -1.11 7.28 -16.60
N PHE A 47 -0.59 6.87 -15.44
CA PHE A 47 0.62 7.46 -14.85
C PHE A 47 1.85 7.31 -15.75
N ILE A 48 2.09 6.10 -16.27
CA ILE A 48 3.22 5.83 -17.19
C ILE A 48 3.11 6.69 -18.45
N SER A 49 1.92 6.74 -19.06
CA SER A 49 1.66 7.55 -20.26
C SER A 49 1.84 9.06 -20.00
N ALA A 50 1.46 9.53 -18.81
CA ALA A 50 1.63 10.92 -18.41
C ALA A 50 3.10 11.30 -18.13
N ILE A 51 3.95 10.35 -17.75
CA ILE A 51 5.41 10.57 -17.69
C ILE A 51 5.95 10.82 -19.10
N GLU A 52 5.61 9.95 -20.05
CA GLU A 52 6.12 10.01 -21.44
C GLU A 52 5.72 11.31 -22.14
N THR A 53 4.55 11.86 -21.79
CA THR A 53 4.00 13.09 -22.37
C THR A 53 4.23 14.33 -21.51
N ASN A 54 4.96 14.22 -20.39
CA ASN A 54 5.20 15.29 -19.42
C ASN A 54 3.90 16.00 -18.96
N SER A 55 2.87 15.22 -18.63
CA SER A 55 1.50 15.69 -18.35
C SER A 55 0.94 15.23 -17.00
N LEU A 56 1.81 14.91 -16.04
CA LEU A 56 1.45 14.38 -14.72
C LEU A 56 0.48 15.27 -13.93
N GLU A 57 0.64 16.60 -14.00
CA GLU A 57 -0.25 17.55 -13.33
C GLU A 57 -1.68 17.48 -13.88
N ASN A 58 -1.84 17.21 -15.19
CA ASN A 58 -3.15 17.12 -15.84
C ASN A 58 -3.98 15.96 -15.29
N ILE A 59 -3.32 14.90 -14.82
CA ILE A 59 -3.98 13.73 -14.19
C ILE A 59 -3.94 13.79 -12.65
N GLY A 60 -3.51 14.93 -12.09
CA GLY A 60 -3.61 15.22 -10.66
C GLY A 60 -2.41 14.80 -9.80
N TYR A 61 -1.28 14.41 -10.39
CA TYR A 61 -0.06 14.17 -9.62
C TYR A 61 0.71 15.49 -9.43
N ASN A 62 0.67 16.03 -8.20
CA ASN A 62 1.37 17.27 -7.82
C ASN A 62 2.54 17.02 -6.86
N ALA A 63 2.97 15.77 -6.69
CA ALA A 63 3.97 15.41 -5.70
C ALA A 63 5.41 15.62 -6.20
N GLU A 64 6.33 15.81 -5.24
CA GLU A 64 7.77 15.97 -5.49
C GLU A 64 8.35 14.85 -6.38
N PRO A 65 9.13 15.18 -7.43
CA PRO A 65 9.62 14.20 -8.40
C PRO A 65 10.47 13.08 -7.80
N SER A 66 11.20 13.37 -6.72
CA SER A 66 12.23 12.49 -6.13
C SER A 66 11.74 11.14 -5.65
N PHE A 67 10.44 10.99 -5.35
CA PHE A 67 9.85 9.72 -4.92
C PHE A 67 8.55 9.38 -5.64
N LEU A 68 8.18 10.12 -6.69
CA LEU A 68 6.85 10.00 -7.32
C LEU A 68 6.62 8.60 -7.90
N MET A 69 7.50 8.11 -8.77
CA MET A 69 7.35 6.79 -9.41
C MET A 69 7.28 5.66 -8.39
N TYR A 70 8.22 5.65 -7.43
CA TYR A 70 8.21 4.66 -6.34
C TYR A 70 6.94 4.77 -5.50
N GLY A 71 6.53 5.99 -5.14
CA GLY A 71 5.33 6.24 -4.36
C GLY A 71 4.05 5.79 -5.06
N VAL A 72 3.89 6.07 -6.36
CA VAL A 72 2.76 5.59 -7.15
C VAL A 72 2.70 4.07 -7.16
N SER A 73 3.83 3.38 -7.34
CA SER A 73 3.85 1.90 -7.26
C SER A 73 3.38 1.37 -5.89
N LYS A 74 3.72 2.07 -4.80
CA LYS A 74 3.32 1.71 -3.44
C LYS A 74 1.89 2.14 -3.10
N ALA A 75 1.38 3.20 -3.71
CA ALA A 75 -0.02 3.59 -3.66
C ALA A 75 -0.90 2.54 -4.36
N ALA A 76 -0.51 2.11 -5.56
CA ALA A 76 -1.17 1.02 -6.29
C ALA A 76 -1.16 -0.30 -5.50
N LEU A 77 -0.04 -0.66 -4.86
CA LEU A 77 0.03 -1.83 -3.99
C LEU A 77 -0.92 -1.74 -2.77
N ASN A 78 -1.08 -0.54 -2.19
CA ASN A 78 -2.03 -0.32 -1.10
C ASN A 78 -3.48 -0.47 -1.57
N ALA A 79 -3.81 0.10 -2.73
CA ALA A 79 -5.12 -0.08 -3.36
C ALA A 79 -5.39 -1.55 -3.68
N LEU A 80 -4.42 -2.27 -4.24
CA LEU A 80 -4.52 -3.70 -4.51
C LEU A 80 -4.78 -4.50 -3.24
N THR A 81 -4.10 -4.16 -2.14
CA THR A 81 -4.32 -4.81 -0.84
C THR A 81 -5.78 -4.67 -0.39
N GLN A 82 -6.41 -3.51 -0.60
CA GLN A 82 -7.82 -3.29 -0.29
C GLN A 82 -8.74 -4.13 -1.18
N VAL A 83 -8.45 -4.18 -2.49
CA VAL A 83 -9.22 -4.98 -3.45
C VAL A 83 -9.13 -6.47 -3.10
N GLU A 84 -7.93 -6.97 -2.79
CA GLU A 84 -7.72 -8.36 -2.36
C GLU A 84 -8.43 -8.65 -1.03
N ALA A 85 -8.40 -7.72 -0.07
CA ALA A 85 -9.13 -7.89 1.19
C ALA A 85 -10.64 -8.05 0.96
N TYR A 86 -11.21 -7.32 0.00
CA TYR A 86 -12.62 -7.45 -0.37
C TYR A 86 -12.89 -8.75 -1.15
N GLU A 87 -12.09 -9.05 -2.17
CA GLU A 87 -12.18 -10.24 -3.02
C GLU A 87 -12.16 -11.54 -2.19
N TRP A 88 -11.34 -11.59 -1.14
CA TRP A 88 -11.17 -12.77 -0.30
C TRP A 88 -11.93 -12.69 1.04
N SER A 89 -12.88 -11.77 1.17
CA SER A 89 -13.63 -11.53 2.41
C SER A 89 -14.46 -12.74 2.89
N ASN A 90 -14.81 -13.65 1.97
CA ASN A 90 -15.50 -14.90 2.28
C ASN A 90 -14.62 -15.96 2.97
N ILE A 91 -13.29 -15.79 2.95
CA ILE A 91 -12.36 -16.74 3.54
C ILE A 91 -12.19 -16.42 5.03
N LYS A 92 -12.74 -17.31 5.86
CA LYS A 92 -12.71 -17.16 7.31
C LYS A 92 -11.28 -16.95 7.82
N ASN A 93 -11.11 -15.94 8.67
CA ASN A 93 -9.83 -15.62 9.31
C ASN A 93 -8.65 -15.38 8.33
N LEU A 94 -8.88 -15.03 7.07
CA LEU A 94 -7.83 -14.58 6.15
C LEU A 94 -7.44 -13.13 6.41
N LEU A 95 -6.14 -12.85 6.58
CA LEU A 95 -5.61 -11.50 6.83
C LEU A 95 -5.00 -11.00 5.53
N VAL A 96 -5.39 -9.82 5.05
CA VAL A 96 -4.79 -9.18 3.88
C VAL A 96 -4.42 -7.76 4.28
N VAL A 97 -3.12 -7.46 4.30
CA VAL A 97 -2.60 -6.21 4.85
C VAL A 97 -1.40 -5.71 4.07
N SER A 98 -1.20 -4.40 4.11
CA SER A 98 0.03 -3.76 3.66
C SER A 98 0.85 -3.32 4.87
N VAL A 99 2.17 -3.48 4.79
CA VAL A 99 3.09 -3.17 5.88
C VAL A 99 4.25 -2.35 5.34
N THR A 100 4.63 -1.30 6.06
CA THR A 100 5.88 -0.59 5.80
C THR A 100 6.99 -1.16 6.69
N PRO A 101 8.14 -1.57 6.13
CA PRO A 101 9.29 -1.97 6.93
C PRO A 101 9.95 -0.75 7.62
N GLY A 102 9.55 0.48 7.29
CA GLY A 102 10.26 1.70 7.71
C GLY A 102 11.52 1.95 6.86
N PHE A 103 12.23 3.04 7.15
CA PHE A 103 13.44 3.40 6.41
C PHE A 103 14.62 2.59 6.94
N CYS A 104 15.04 1.57 6.18
CA CYS A 104 16.02 0.55 6.60
C CYS A 104 17.35 0.68 5.86
N ALA A 105 18.45 0.27 6.50
CA ALA A 105 19.78 0.20 5.88
C ALA A 105 19.84 -1.03 4.98
N THR A 106 19.67 -0.81 3.68
CA THR A 106 19.71 -1.84 2.63
C THR A 106 20.35 -1.24 1.37
N ASP A 107 20.62 -2.07 0.37
CA ASP A 107 21.13 -1.60 -0.93
C ASP A 107 20.18 -0.58 -1.59
N MET A 108 18.85 -0.76 -1.42
CA MET A 108 17.83 0.16 -1.95
C MET A 108 17.94 1.58 -1.38
N THR A 109 18.42 1.71 -0.14
CA THR A 109 18.61 3.00 0.54
C THR A 109 20.08 3.43 0.54
N GLY A 110 20.96 2.70 -0.16
CA GLY A 110 22.39 2.95 -0.19
C GLY A 110 23.07 2.80 1.18
N HIS A 111 22.51 1.97 2.07
CA HIS A 111 22.96 1.85 3.47
C HIS A 111 23.07 3.21 4.17
N ALA A 112 22.09 4.09 3.96
CA ALA A 112 22.07 5.44 4.53
C ALA A 112 22.38 5.45 6.04
N PRO A 113 23.12 6.46 6.56
CA PRO A 113 23.42 6.57 7.98
C PRO A 113 22.15 6.84 8.80
N ASP A 114 22.17 6.45 10.08
CA ASP A 114 21.11 6.73 11.07
C ASP A 114 19.70 6.20 10.73
N VAL A 115 19.61 5.23 9.82
CA VAL A 115 18.37 4.51 9.50
C VAL A 115 18.27 3.21 10.30
N ARG A 116 17.08 2.59 10.31
CA ARG A 116 16.90 1.36 11.10
C ARG A 116 17.64 0.16 10.47
N PRO A 117 18.18 -0.78 11.26
CA PRO A 117 18.73 -2.02 10.72
C PRO A 117 17.68 -2.82 9.94
N ALA A 118 18.11 -3.54 8.89
CA ALA A 118 17.22 -4.40 8.10
C ALA A 118 16.43 -5.41 8.96
N LYS A 119 17.05 -5.91 10.05
CA LYS A 119 16.39 -6.78 11.03
C LYS A 119 15.13 -6.13 11.63
N LEU A 120 15.17 -4.86 12.03
CA LEU A 120 14.00 -4.17 12.57
C LEU A 120 12.92 -3.91 11.50
N GLY A 121 13.33 -3.79 10.23
CA GLY A 121 12.40 -3.78 9.11
C GLY A 121 11.66 -5.10 8.96
N ALA A 122 12.38 -6.22 9.02
CA ALA A 122 11.82 -7.57 8.99
C ALA A 122 10.88 -7.82 10.18
N ASP A 123 11.21 -7.35 11.38
CA ASP A 123 10.36 -7.48 12.57
C ASP A 123 8.97 -6.85 12.36
N SER A 124 8.88 -5.76 11.59
CA SER A 124 7.59 -5.11 11.26
C SER A 124 6.68 -6.02 10.41
N ILE A 125 7.29 -6.82 9.52
CA ILE A 125 6.60 -7.80 8.67
C ILE A 125 6.25 -9.05 9.50
N LEU A 126 7.22 -9.57 10.25
CA LEU A 126 7.05 -10.77 11.08
C LEU A 126 5.99 -10.57 12.18
N TYR A 127 5.85 -9.35 12.70
CA TYR A 127 4.74 -9.02 13.59
C TYR A 127 3.39 -9.32 12.94
N MET A 128 3.18 -8.92 11.67
CA MET A 128 1.93 -9.22 10.97
C MET A 128 1.79 -10.69 10.59
N VAL A 129 2.88 -11.44 10.47
CA VAL A 129 2.86 -12.91 10.28
C VAL A 129 2.40 -13.60 11.56
N ASN A 130 2.95 -13.21 12.71
CA ASN A 130 2.88 -14.00 13.95
C ASN A 130 1.83 -13.51 14.96
N ALA A 131 1.51 -12.21 14.99
CA ALA A 131 0.63 -11.64 16.01
C ALA A 131 -0.76 -12.27 15.96
N LEU A 132 -1.36 -12.51 17.13
CA LEU A 132 -2.73 -13.02 17.20
C LEU A 132 -3.67 -11.98 16.59
N ARG A 133 -4.74 -12.44 15.91
CA ARG A 133 -5.72 -11.52 15.33
C ARG A 133 -6.33 -10.58 16.36
N SER A 134 -6.53 -11.06 17.59
CA SER A 134 -7.03 -10.27 18.72
C SER A 134 -6.08 -9.14 19.15
N GLU A 135 -4.79 -9.24 18.83
CA GLU A 135 -3.75 -8.26 19.18
C GLU A 135 -3.54 -7.23 18.07
N LEU A 136 -4.05 -7.49 16.87
CA LEU A 136 -4.00 -6.55 15.76
C LEU A 136 -4.97 -5.39 16.02
N LYS A 137 -4.44 -4.24 16.45
CA LYS A 137 -5.24 -3.02 16.60
C LYS A 137 -5.84 -2.65 15.23
N LYS A 138 -7.15 -2.33 15.19
CA LYS A 138 -7.84 -1.83 13.99
C LYS A 138 -7.12 -0.64 13.33
N THR A 139 -6.37 0.16 14.12
CA THR A 139 -5.60 1.33 13.65
C THR A 139 -4.24 0.99 13.03
N LEU A 140 -3.65 -0.18 13.32
CA LEU A 140 -2.40 -0.65 12.69
C LEU A 140 -2.64 -1.22 11.29
N LEU A 141 -3.90 -1.46 10.96
CA LEU A 141 -4.39 -1.87 9.67
C LEU A 141 -4.81 -0.58 8.95
N ALA A 142 -3.87 0.07 8.25
CA ALA A 142 -4.16 1.19 7.35
C ALA A 142 -4.92 0.71 6.09
N THR A 143 -5.91 -0.15 6.30
CA THR A 143 -6.90 -0.63 5.35
C THR A 143 -8.07 -1.08 6.22
N PHE A 144 -9.22 -0.43 6.08
CA PHE A 144 -10.43 -0.67 6.86
C PHE A 144 -10.70 -2.16 7.04
N VAL A 145 -10.60 -2.66 8.28
CA VAL A 145 -11.13 -3.98 8.63
C VAL A 145 -12.65 -3.86 8.65
N HIS A 146 -13.30 -4.26 7.56
CA HIS A 146 -14.71 -4.64 7.64
C HIS A 146 -14.77 -5.95 8.45
N SER A 147 -14.88 -5.80 9.77
CA SER A 147 -15.35 -6.87 10.63
C SER A 147 -16.85 -6.96 10.37
N ILE A 148 -17.28 -7.79 9.41
CA ILE A 148 -18.66 -8.26 9.40
C ILE A 148 -18.74 -9.30 10.52
N GLU A 149 -18.86 -8.80 11.75
CA GLU A 149 -19.55 -9.57 12.78
C GLU A 149 -21.03 -9.61 12.36
N LYS A 150 -21.58 -10.82 12.35
CA LYS A 150 -22.95 -11.12 11.93
C LYS A 150 -23.98 -10.31 12.69
#